data_AF-A0A699HQT3-F1
#
_entry.id   AF-A0A699HQT3-F1
#
_cell.length_a   1.000
_cell.length_b   1.000
_cell.length_c   1.000
_cell.angle_alpha   90.00
_cell.angle_beta   90.00
_cell.angle_gamma   90.00
#
_symmetry.space_group_name_H-M   'P 1'
#
loop_
_entity.id
_entity.type
_entity.pdbx_description
1 polymer ?
#
loop_
_entity_poly.entity_id
_entity_poly.type
_entity_poly.pdbx_seq_one_letter_code
_entity_poly.pdbx_strand_id
1 'polypeptide(L)'
;MSKDIVASLDKRVAGVKTSMAELKNQVEGLEGLGSDFESMREDFRVAFNILSGDLKREIHDLKDSFMGEIAKIREEFREEVFTLHQTFEDLQADVALCKRSSASGGGNANHGPKLDVPKPLLFVGKREARAVDDFLWEMEQYFEGVNVVDDASKIKM
;
A
#
# COMPACT_ATOMS: atom_id res chain seq x y z
N MET A 1 11.21 -94.26 -48.78
CA MET A 1 12.23 -93.55 -47.96
C MET A 1 12.60 -92.18 -48.52
N SER A 2 13.11 -92.04 -49.76
CA SER A 2 13.48 -90.71 -50.31
C SER A 2 12.29 -89.76 -50.55
N LYS A 3 11.17 -90.25 -51.11
CA LYS A 3 9.96 -89.43 -51.36
C LYS A 3 9.30 -88.88 -50.08
N ASP A 4 9.31 -89.66 -49.00
CA ASP A 4 8.68 -89.27 -47.73
C ASP A 4 9.46 -88.13 -47.05
N ILE A 5 10.79 -88.13 -47.18
CA ILE A 5 11.67 -87.08 -46.69
C ILE A 5 11.41 -85.77 -47.45
N VAL A 6 11.27 -85.85 -48.78
CA VAL A 6 10.96 -84.68 -49.62
C VAL A 6 9.60 -84.07 -49.25
N ALA A 7 8.55 -84.89 -49.12
CA ALA A 7 7.22 -84.40 -48.72
C ALA A 7 7.22 -83.76 -47.32
N SER A 8 8.01 -84.31 -46.39
CA SER A 8 8.22 -83.73 -45.06
C SER A 8 8.92 -82.36 -45.13
N LEU A 9 9.95 -82.23 -45.96
CA LEU A 9 10.65 -80.98 -46.20
C LEU A 9 9.73 -79.92 -46.82
N ASP A 10 8.96 -80.28 -47.84
CA ASP A 10 8.00 -79.35 -48.48
C ASP A 10 6.97 -78.83 -47.49
N LYS A 11 6.43 -79.69 -46.63
CA LYS A 11 5.51 -79.29 -45.57
C LYS A 11 6.15 -78.31 -44.58
N ARG A 12 7.40 -78.57 -44.17
CA ARG A 12 8.15 -77.66 -43.28
C ARG A 12 8.43 -76.32 -43.94
N VAL A 13 8.83 -76.32 -45.22
CA VAL A 13 9.07 -75.09 -46.00
C VAL A 13 7.79 -74.28 -46.15
N ALA A 14 6.66 -74.91 -46.40
CA ALA A 14 5.36 -74.24 -46.44
C ALA A 14 5.03 -73.58 -45.09
N GLY A 15 5.22 -74.30 -43.98
CA GLY A 15 5.03 -73.75 -42.63
C GLY A 15 5.93 -72.54 -42.33
N VAL A 16 7.22 -72.62 -42.69
CA VAL A 16 8.16 -71.50 -42.54
C VAL A 16 7.72 -70.27 -43.34
N LYS A 17 7.22 -70.46 -44.58
CA LYS A 17 6.72 -69.34 -45.39
C LYS A 17 5.53 -68.64 -44.74
N THR A 18 4.59 -69.40 -44.17
CA THR A 18 3.44 -68.84 -43.45
C THR A 18 3.90 -68.04 -42.23
N SER A 19 4.75 -68.62 -41.38
CA SER A 19 5.29 -67.92 -40.20
C SER A 19 6.10 -66.67 -40.58
N MET A 20 6.84 -66.71 -41.68
CA MET A 20 7.60 -65.54 -42.17
C MET A 20 6.67 -64.42 -42.65
N ALA A 21 5.53 -64.75 -43.28
CA ALA A 21 4.54 -63.77 -43.69
C ALA A 21 3.87 -63.11 -42.46
N GLU A 22 3.57 -63.89 -41.42
CA GLU A 22 3.05 -63.38 -40.14
C GLU A 22 4.05 -62.45 -39.45
N LEU A 23 5.32 -62.87 -39.33
CA LEU A 23 6.38 -62.03 -38.77
C LEU A 23 6.57 -60.73 -39.54
N LYS A 24 6.51 -60.78 -40.88
CA LYS A 24 6.60 -59.59 -41.71
C LYS A 24 5.48 -58.60 -41.39
N ASN A 25 4.23 -59.07 -41.29
CA ASN A 25 3.11 -58.21 -40.93
C ASN A 25 3.27 -57.61 -39.52
N GLN A 26 3.81 -58.36 -38.57
CA GLN A 26 4.09 -57.86 -37.22
C GLN A 26 5.20 -56.78 -37.22
N VAL A 27 6.25 -56.96 -38.02
CA VAL A 27 7.33 -55.97 -38.17
C VAL A 27 6.80 -54.67 -38.77
N GLU A 28 5.99 -54.75 -39.83
CA GLU A 28 5.34 -53.59 -40.43
C GLU A 28 4.42 -52.87 -39.42
N GLY A 29 3.70 -53.62 -38.58
CA GLY A 29 2.90 -53.07 -37.48
C GLY A 29 3.75 -52.36 -36.40
N LEU A 30 4.92 -52.90 -36.06
CA LEU A 30 5.86 -52.29 -35.13
C LEU A 30 6.46 -50.99 -35.68
N GLU A 31 6.79 -50.94 -36.97
CA GLU A 31 7.27 -49.73 -37.65
C GLU A 31 6.20 -48.63 -37.64
N GLY A 32 4.94 -48.99 -37.88
CA GLY A 32 3.79 -48.08 -37.75
C GLY A 32 3.67 -47.51 -36.33
N LEU A 33 3.67 -48.39 -35.31
CA LEU A 33 3.61 -47.97 -33.91
C LEU A 33 4.81 -47.08 -33.51
N GLY A 34 6.01 -47.37 -34.02
CA GLY A 34 7.20 -46.54 -33.80
C GLY A 34 7.05 -45.14 -34.38
N SER A 35 6.47 -45.04 -35.58
CA SER A 35 6.18 -43.76 -36.23
C SER A 35 5.17 -42.93 -35.43
N ASP A 36 4.10 -43.57 -34.94
CA ASP A 36 3.10 -42.92 -34.08
C ASP A 36 3.71 -42.41 -32.77
N PHE A 37 4.63 -43.17 -32.17
CA PHE A 37 5.33 -42.76 -30.96
C PHE A 37 6.24 -41.55 -31.19
N GLU A 38 6.98 -41.51 -32.30
CA GLU A 38 7.82 -40.34 -32.63
C GLU A 38 6.96 -39.09 -32.92
N SER A 39 5.81 -39.25 -33.58
CA SER A 39 4.86 -38.14 -33.75
C SER A 39 4.37 -37.61 -32.40
N MET A 40 3.94 -38.51 -31.52
CA MET A 40 3.47 -38.14 -30.18
C MET A 40 4.56 -37.45 -29.36
N ARG A 41 5.80 -37.93 -29.45
CA ARG A 41 6.95 -37.33 -28.78
C ARG A 41 7.20 -35.91 -29.28
N GLU A 42 7.09 -35.67 -30.57
CA GLU A 42 7.24 -34.34 -31.16
C GLU A 42 6.10 -33.40 -30.70
N ASP A 43 4.86 -33.87 -30.70
CA ASP A 43 3.71 -33.10 -30.21
C ASP A 43 3.91 -32.68 -28.75
N PHE A 44 4.36 -33.60 -27.88
CA PHE A 44 4.69 -33.29 -26.49
C PHE A 44 5.83 -32.28 -26.38
N ARG A 45 6.86 -32.39 -27.22
CA ARG A 45 7.99 -31.44 -27.23
C ARG A 45 7.50 -30.04 -27.59
N VAL A 46 6.65 -29.91 -28.62
CA VAL A 46 6.08 -28.64 -29.05
C VAL A 46 5.18 -28.06 -27.96
N ALA A 47 4.25 -28.85 -27.42
CA ALA A 47 3.35 -28.41 -26.37
C ALA A 47 4.09 -27.93 -25.12
N PHE A 48 5.16 -28.63 -24.72
CA PHE A 48 5.98 -28.24 -23.58
C PHE A 48 6.71 -26.91 -23.83
N ASN A 49 7.26 -26.71 -25.03
CA ASN A 49 7.93 -25.45 -25.38
C ASN A 49 6.96 -24.27 -25.40
N ILE A 50 5.74 -24.47 -25.92
CA ILE A 50 4.68 -23.45 -25.89
C ILE A 50 4.33 -23.10 -24.44
N LEU A 51 4.02 -24.11 -23.62
CA LEU A 51 3.66 -23.91 -22.22
C LEU A 51 4.78 -23.21 -21.44
N SER A 52 6.03 -23.60 -21.66
CA SER A 52 7.18 -22.95 -21.03
C SER A 52 7.34 -21.49 -21.48
N GLY A 53 7.08 -21.21 -22.76
CA GLY A 53 7.10 -19.85 -23.31
C GLY A 53 5.99 -18.98 -22.71
N ASP A 54 4.78 -19.51 -22.64
CA ASP A 54 3.61 -18.82 -22.09
C ASP A 54 3.80 -18.51 -20.60
N LEU A 55 4.29 -19.47 -19.80
CA LEU A 55 4.59 -19.24 -18.39
C LEU A 55 5.65 -18.15 -18.20
N LYS A 56 6.71 -18.13 -19.02
CA LYS A 56 7.73 -17.08 -18.98
C LYS A 56 7.15 -15.71 -19.30
N ARG A 57 6.27 -15.63 -20.29
CA ARG A 57 5.61 -14.39 -20.69
C ARG A 57 4.69 -13.88 -19.58
N GLU A 58 3.84 -14.73 -19.02
CA GLU A 58 2.94 -14.34 -17.93
C GLU A 58 3.69 -13.84 -16.69
N ILE A 59 4.80 -14.51 -16.31
CA ILE A 59 5.67 -14.05 -15.22
C ILE A 59 6.26 -12.67 -15.53
N HIS A 60 6.69 -12.44 -16.78
CA HIS A 60 7.24 -11.17 -17.20
C HIS A 60 6.18 -10.06 -17.17
N ASP A 61 5.01 -10.30 -17.74
CA ASP A 61 3.90 -9.35 -17.79
C ASP A 61 3.42 -8.97 -16.39
N LEU A 62 3.32 -9.94 -15.48
CA LEU A 62 2.95 -9.71 -14.09
C LEU A 62 4.02 -8.86 -13.36
N LYS A 63 5.30 -9.15 -13.59
CA LYS A 63 6.40 -8.36 -13.02
C LYS A 63 6.39 -6.92 -13.54
N ASP A 64 6.21 -6.73 -14.83
CA ASP A 64 6.19 -5.41 -15.45
C ASP A 64 5.01 -4.58 -14.96
N SER A 65 3.82 -5.19 -14.88
CA SER A 65 2.63 -4.57 -14.29
C SER A 65 2.89 -4.13 -12.85
N PHE A 66 3.43 -5.01 -12.01
CA PHE A 66 3.75 -4.69 -10.61
C PHE A 66 4.79 -3.57 -10.48
N MET A 67 5.85 -3.60 -11.30
CA MET A 67 6.86 -2.55 -11.33
C MET A 67 6.28 -1.21 -11.80
N GLY A 68 5.35 -1.23 -12.75
CA GLY A 68 4.61 -0.07 -13.22
C GLY A 68 3.78 0.58 -12.11
N GLU A 69 3.01 -0.20 -11.37
CA GLU A 69 2.23 0.29 -10.23
C GLU A 69 3.12 0.86 -9.12
N ILE A 70 4.25 0.20 -8.80
CA ILE A 70 5.24 0.74 -7.85
C ILE A 70 5.78 2.08 -8.34
N ALA A 71 6.12 2.21 -9.63
CA ALA A 71 6.65 3.45 -10.18
C ALA A 71 5.62 4.59 -10.07
N LYS A 72 4.35 4.29 -10.34
CA LYS A 72 3.23 5.23 -10.22
C LYS A 72 3.04 5.71 -8.79
N ILE A 73 2.94 4.80 -7.83
CA ILE A 73 2.82 5.14 -6.39
C ILE A 73 4.01 6.00 -5.94
N ARG A 74 5.22 5.66 -6.39
CA ARG A 74 6.43 6.43 -6.05
C ARG A 74 6.40 7.85 -6.62
N GLU A 75 5.78 8.07 -7.78
CA GLU A 75 5.61 9.41 -8.35
C GLU A 75 4.56 10.21 -7.58
N GLU A 76 3.38 9.63 -7.37
CA GLU A 76 2.30 10.28 -6.61
C GLU A 76 2.80 10.72 -5.22
N PHE A 77 3.52 9.85 -4.52
CA PHE A 77 4.13 10.19 -3.23
C PHE A 77 5.17 11.30 -3.32
N ARG A 78 5.98 11.35 -4.39
CA ARG A 78 6.94 12.45 -4.60
C ARG A 78 6.23 13.78 -4.79
N GLU A 79 5.17 13.81 -5.59
CA GLU A 79 4.38 15.01 -5.86
C GLU A 79 3.70 15.53 -4.58
N GLU A 80 3.14 14.63 -3.76
CA GLU A 80 2.57 14.98 -2.46
C GLU A 80 3.61 15.55 -1.51
N VAL A 81 4.78 14.91 -1.38
CA VAL A 81 5.87 15.41 -0.53
C VAL A 81 6.37 16.77 -1.01
N PHE A 82 6.49 16.96 -2.33
CA PHE A 82 6.88 18.25 -2.90
C PHE A 82 5.86 19.35 -2.56
N THR A 83 4.57 19.06 -2.71
CA THR A 83 3.48 19.98 -2.38
C THR A 83 3.47 20.32 -0.88
N LEU A 84 3.64 19.32 -0.03
CA LEU A 84 3.73 19.53 1.42
C LEU A 84 4.93 20.39 1.80
N HIS A 85 6.08 20.19 1.16
CA HIS A 85 7.26 21.01 1.39
C HIS A 85 7.02 22.47 0.98
N GLN A 86 6.40 22.71 -0.17
CA GLN A 86 6.08 24.06 -0.62
C GLN A 86 5.13 24.78 0.34
N THR A 87 4.06 24.10 0.78
CA THR A 87 3.10 24.68 1.73
C THR A 87 3.74 24.97 3.10
N PHE A 88 4.71 24.15 3.53
CA PHE A 88 5.47 24.40 4.74
C PHE A 88 6.36 25.65 4.63
N GLU A 89 7.05 25.82 3.51
CA GLU A 89 7.85 27.02 3.23
C GLU A 89 6.97 28.29 3.19
N ASP A 90 5.81 28.21 2.55
CA ASP A 90 4.84 29.31 2.50
C ASP A 90 4.33 29.68 3.91
N LEU A 91 3.95 28.68 4.72
CA LEU A 91 3.55 28.89 6.12
C LEU A 91 4.67 29.48 6.97
N GLN A 92 5.91 29.05 6.75
CA GLN A 92 7.08 29.60 7.45
C GLN A 92 7.26 31.08 7.12
N ALA A 93 7.10 31.46 5.84
CA ALA A 93 7.14 32.85 5.41
C ALA A 93 6.01 33.69 6.05
N ASP A 94 4.77 33.17 6.06
CA ASP A 94 3.63 33.83 6.69
C ASP A 94 3.84 34.05 8.20
N VAL A 95 4.37 33.04 8.91
CA VAL A 95 4.71 33.15 10.34
C VAL A 95 5.78 34.23 10.56
N ALA A 96 6.79 34.31 9.69
CA ALA A 96 7.82 35.35 9.78
C ALA A 96 7.27 36.76 9.56
N LEU A 97 6.34 36.93 8.61
CA LEU A 97 5.65 38.20 8.35
C LEU A 97 4.78 38.61 9.55
N CYS A 98 3.98 37.69 10.10
CA CYS A 98 3.17 37.93 11.30
C CYS A 98 4.02 38.39 12.49
N LYS A 99 5.13 37.69 12.77
CA LYS A 99 6.07 38.07 13.84
C LYS A 99 6.64 39.48 13.64
N ARG A 100 7.00 39.85 12.41
CA ARG A 100 7.52 41.19 12.10
C ARG A 100 6.45 42.27 12.30
N SER A 101 5.24 42.05 11.83
CA SER A 101 4.11 42.98 12.00
C SER A 101 3.80 43.23 13.48
N SER A 102 3.77 42.17 14.30
CA SER A 102 3.60 42.30 15.76
C SER A 102 4.74 43.06 16.44
N ALA A 103 6.00 42.86 16.01
CA ALA A 103 7.14 43.59 16.55
C ALA A 103 7.15 45.08 16.11
N SER A 104 6.70 45.39 14.89
CA SER A 104 6.60 46.76 14.38
C SER A 104 5.41 47.55 14.94
N GLY A 105 4.45 46.88 15.58
CA GLY A 105 3.37 47.52 16.34
C GLY A 105 3.82 48.11 17.69
N GLY A 106 5.13 48.09 17.99
CA GLY A 106 5.76 48.65 19.18
C GLY A 106 5.79 50.18 19.21
N GLY A 107 4.61 50.80 19.15
CA GLY A 107 4.38 52.20 19.52
C GLY A 107 3.40 52.25 20.69
N ASN A 108 3.93 52.09 21.91
CA ASN A 108 3.29 52.45 23.18
C ASN A 108 1.81 52.02 23.37
N ALA A 109 1.57 50.73 23.58
CA ALA A 109 0.29 50.24 24.10
C ALA A 109 0.50 49.48 25.40
N ASN A 110 0.86 50.20 26.47
CA ASN A 110 0.85 49.68 27.84
C ASN A 110 -0.58 49.60 28.42
N HIS A 111 -1.58 49.46 27.56
CA HIS A 111 -2.99 49.40 27.92
C HIS A 111 -3.64 48.34 27.02
N GLY A 112 -3.78 47.12 27.55
CA GLY A 112 -4.77 46.19 27.03
C GLY A 112 -6.15 46.85 27.00
N PRO A 113 -7.13 46.29 26.26
CA PRO A 113 -8.47 46.83 26.24
C PRO A 113 -8.96 46.89 27.68
N LYS A 114 -9.16 48.11 28.22
CA LYS A 114 -9.84 48.31 29.49
C LYS A 114 -11.26 47.84 29.27
N LEU A 115 -11.50 46.55 29.50
CA LEU A 115 -12.83 46.01 29.67
C LEU A 115 -13.45 46.84 30.79
N ASP A 116 -14.55 47.52 30.49
CA ASP A 116 -15.31 48.26 31.48
C ASP A 116 -16.07 47.24 32.33
N VAL A 117 -15.33 46.56 33.22
CA VAL A 117 -15.89 45.51 34.07
C VAL A 117 -16.80 46.17 35.09
N PRO A 118 -18.08 45.76 35.19
CA PRO A 118 -19.00 46.31 36.18
C PRO A 118 -18.40 46.15 37.58
N LYS A 119 -18.34 47.25 38.34
CA LYS A 119 -17.85 47.22 39.72
C LYS A 119 -18.80 46.35 40.57
N PRO A 120 -18.30 45.36 41.32
CA PRO A 120 -19.17 44.50 42.11
C PRO A 120 -19.88 45.28 43.22
N LEU A 121 -21.05 44.79 43.60
CA LEU A 121 -21.90 45.42 44.60
C LEU A 121 -21.28 45.32 46.00
N LEU A 122 -21.57 46.28 46.89
CA LEU A 122 -21.07 46.24 48.27
C LEU A 122 -21.65 45.06 49.03
N PHE A 123 -20.81 44.34 49.78
CA PHE A 123 -21.27 43.25 50.63
C PHE A 123 -22.19 43.78 51.75
N VAL A 124 -23.46 43.39 51.72
CA VAL A 124 -24.49 43.90 52.64
C VAL A 124 -24.52 43.12 53.97
N GLY A 125 -23.47 42.36 54.31
CA GLY A 125 -23.29 41.81 55.66
C GLY A 125 -24.26 40.70 56.06
N LYS A 126 -24.72 39.87 55.11
CA LYS A 126 -25.53 38.68 55.44
C LYS A 126 -24.68 37.64 56.16
N ARG A 127 -25.18 37.06 57.25
CA ARG A 127 -24.49 36.00 58.02
C ARG A 127 -24.67 34.62 57.37
N GLU A 128 -24.33 34.52 56.10
CA GLU A 128 -24.38 33.29 55.31
C GLU A 128 -23.01 33.09 54.64
N ALA A 129 -22.39 31.92 54.84
CA ALA A 129 -21.06 31.64 54.30
C ALA A 129 -21.00 31.80 52.76
N ARG A 130 -22.04 31.33 52.07
CA ARG A 130 -22.13 31.43 50.61
C ARG A 130 -22.14 32.87 50.11
N ALA A 131 -22.77 33.78 50.83
CA ALA A 131 -22.81 35.19 50.43
C ALA A 131 -21.44 35.86 50.49
N VAL A 132 -20.55 35.38 51.37
CA VAL A 132 -19.15 35.84 51.44
C VAL A 132 -18.34 35.26 50.29
N ASP A 133 -18.51 33.96 50.02
CA ASP A 133 -17.82 33.28 48.91
C ASP A 133 -18.19 33.89 47.55
N ASP A 134 -19.48 34.14 47.31
CA ASP A 134 -19.97 34.76 46.08
C ASP A 134 -19.39 36.17 45.88
N PHE A 135 -19.31 36.97 46.96
CA PHE A 135 -18.74 38.32 46.90
C PHE A 135 -17.23 38.32 46.62
N LEU A 136 -16.48 37.39 47.24
CA LEU A 136 -15.05 37.24 46.99
C LEU A 136 -14.79 36.82 45.55
N TRP A 137 -15.59 35.88 45.03
CA TRP A 137 -15.52 35.46 43.64
C TRP A 137 -15.79 36.63 42.67
N GLU A 138 -16.82 37.45 42.91
CA GLU A 138 -17.09 38.64 42.09
C GLU A 138 -15.94 39.67 42.13
N MET A 139 -15.28 39.84 43.28
CA MET A 139 -14.13 40.74 43.42
C MET A 139 -12.90 40.23 42.67
N GLU A 140 -12.60 38.93 42.74
CA GLU A 140 -11.50 38.33 41.98
C GLU A 140 -11.68 38.54 40.48
N GLN A 141 -12.87 38.26 39.96
CA GLN A 141 -13.20 38.47 38.54
C GLN A 141 -13.10 39.94 38.13
N TYR A 142 -13.50 40.86 39.01
CA TYR A 142 -13.34 42.29 38.75
C TYR A 142 -11.87 42.70 38.66
N PHE A 143 -11.03 42.29 39.62
CA PHE A 143 -9.61 42.64 39.62
C PHE A 143 -8.84 42.03 38.45
N GLU A 144 -9.15 40.79 38.09
CA GLU A 144 -8.59 40.13 36.92
C GLU A 144 -8.97 40.88 35.63
N GLY A 145 -10.24 41.27 35.49
CA GLY A 145 -10.71 41.99 34.31
C GLY A 145 -10.25 43.45 34.23
N VAL A 146 -9.96 44.13 35.34
CA VAL A 146 -9.29 45.45 35.35
C VAL A 146 -7.76 45.36 35.31
N ASN A 147 -7.22 44.15 35.13
CA ASN A 147 -5.80 43.83 35.01
C ASN A 147 -4.98 44.26 36.25
N VAL A 148 -5.58 44.18 37.44
CA VAL A 148 -4.91 44.36 38.73
C VAL A 148 -4.36 43.01 39.15
N VAL A 149 -3.15 42.69 38.68
CA VAL A 149 -2.42 41.48 39.08
C VAL A 149 -1.41 41.87 40.16
N ASP A 150 -1.56 41.29 41.36
CA ASP A 150 -0.60 41.28 42.47
C ASP A 150 0.16 42.60 42.72
N ASP A 151 -0.59 43.70 42.91
CA ASP A 151 -0.03 45.00 43.27
C ASP A 151 -0.45 45.36 44.70
N ALA A 152 0.18 44.68 45.67
CA ALA A 152 -0.08 44.86 47.11
C ALA A 152 0.05 46.33 47.56
N SER A 153 0.78 47.16 46.81
CA SER A 153 0.93 48.60 47.04
C SER A 153 -0.37 49.40 46.84
N LYS A 154 -1.36 48.85 46.13
CA LYS A 154 -2.66 49.49 45.87
C LYS A 154 -3.71 49.22 46.96
N ILE A 155 -3.47 48.24 47.83
CA ILE A 155 -4.32 47.95 48.97
C ILE A 155 -3.92 48.92 50.09
N LYS A 156 -4.67 50.02 50.24
CA LYS A 156 -4.53 50.87 51.44
C LYS A 156 -5.10 50.12 52.63
N MET A 157 -4.24 49.69 53.54
CA MET A 157 -4.61 49.27 54.90
C MET A 157 -5.16 50.45 55.71
#